data_AF-A0A7C7BVB9-F1
#
_entry.id   AF-A0A7C7BVB9-F1
#
_cell.length_a   1.000
_cell.length_b   1.000
_cell.length_c   1.000
_cell.angle_alpha   90.00
_cell.angle_beta   90.00
_cell.angle_gamma   90.00
#
_symmetry.space_group_name_H-M   'P 1'
#
loop_
_entity.id
_entity.type
_entity.pdbx_description
1 polymer ?
#
loop_
_entity_poly.entity_id
_entity_poly.type
_entity_poly.pdbx_seq_one_letter_code
_entity_poly.pdbx_strand_id
1 'polypeptide(L)'
;MSRISEPTYATIPNKLNEGQPIQYYFDRKEIQDYNSASPTTQYSTITVWPVPDETLKYQIHYWRIKKIQPTGNSAGSNIAVPDRFVPALVAGLAYQIATKRPEAIQRVGMLKQQYDEIFMEAADEDRVKTSARFVPSMTNY
;
A
#
# COMPACT_ATOMS: atom_id res chain seq x y z
N MET A 1 -16.68 14.69 3.44
CA MET A 1 -15.58 14.40 2.50
C MET A 1 -15.53 12.90 2.27
N SER A 2 -15.49 12.43 1.02
CA SER A 2 -15.54 10.99 0.68
C SER A 2 -14.20 10.50 0.11
N ARG A 3 -13.79 9.27 0.45
CA ARG A 3 -12.61 8.64 -0.14
C ARG A 3 -12.97 8.05 -1.50
N ILE A 4 -12.16 8.29 -2.52
CA ILE A 4 -12.24 7.61 -3.82
C ILE A 4 -11.07 6.65 -4.03
N SER A 5 -11.27 5.63 -4.88
CA SER A 5 -10.20 4.71 -5.30
C SER A 5 -9.32 5.37 -6.36
N GLU A 6 -8.12 4.82 -6.53
CA GLU A 6 -7.20 5.19 -7.60
C GLU A 6 -7.86 5.16 -8.99
N PRO A 7 -8.52 4.06 -9.44
CA PRO A 7 -9.17 4.04 -10.74
C PRO A 7 -10.26 5.11 -10.88
N THR A 8 -11.05 5.36 -9.84
CA THR A 8 -12.07 6.42 -9.88
C THR A 8 -11.42 7.79 -10.02
N TYR A 9 -10.34 8.07 -9.27
CA TYR A 9 -9.58 9.30 -9.42
C TYR A 9 -8.93 9.44 -10.81
N ALA A 10 -8.41 8.33 -11.36
CA ALA A 10 -7.77 8.31 -12.68
C ALA A 10 -8.77 8.61 -13.82
N THR A 11 -10.03 8.21 -13.67
CA THR A 11 -11.09 8.49 -14.67
C THR A 11 -11.59 9.93 -14.68
N ILE A 12 -11.18 10.78 -13.73
CA ILE A 12 -11.57 12.20 -13.71
C ILE A 12 -10.88 12.93 -14.88
N PRO A 13 -11.63 13.46 -15.87
CA PRO A 13 -11.05 14.01 -17.08
C PRO A 13 -10.39 15.37 -16.87
N ASN A 14 -10.95 16.24 -16.02
CA ASN A 14 -10.37 17.55 -15.70
C ASN A 14 -9.97 17.64 -14.22
N LYS A 15 -8.65 17.70 -13.99
CA LYS A 15 -8.03 17.79 -12.66
C LYS A 15 -7.70 19.23 -12.25
N LEU A 16 -8.04 20.22 -13.08
CA LEU A 16 -7.82 21.65 -12.83
C LEU A 16 -9.11 22.35 -12.38
N ASN A 17 -10.23 21.64 -12.26
CA ASN A 17 -11.46 22.24 -11.76
C ASN A 17 -11.27 22.63 -10.30
N GLU A 18 -11.41 23.93 -10.04
CA GLU A 18 -11.29 24.53 -8.72
C GLU A 18 -12.66 24.59 -8.01
N GLY A 19 -12.65 24.44 -6.68
CA GLY A 19 -13.84 24.52 -5.85
C GLY A 19 -13.65 23.90 -4.47
N GLN A 20 -14.73 23.82 -3.71
CA GLN A 20 -14.68 23.21 -2.38
C GLN A 20 -14.33 21.70 -2.50
N PRO A 21 -13.28 21.22 -1.81
CA PRO A 21 -12.92 19.81 -1.84
C PRO A 21 -14.01 18.92 -1.22
N ILE A 22 -14.53 17.98 -2.01
CA ILE A 22 -15.57 17.04 -1.55
C ILE A 22 -15.03 15.61 -1.42
N GLN A 23 -13.98 15.28 -2.17
CA GLN A 23 -13.44 13.94 -2.28
C GLN A 23 -11.92 13.96 -2.10
N TYR A 24 -11.37 12.83 -1.66
CA TYR A 24 -9.92 12.64 -1.60
C TYR A 24 -9.52 11.24 -2.04
N TYR A 25 -8.38 11.18 -2.71
CA TYR A 25 -7.64 9.96 -2.98
C TYR A 25 -6.47 9.88 -2.00
N PHE A 26 -6.26 8.70 -1.42
CA PHE A 26 -5.13 8.43 -0.54
C PHE A 26 -4.25 7.35 -1.17
N ASP A 27 -3.02 7.74 -1.51
CA ASP A 27 -1.99 6.85 -2.02
C ASP A 27 -1.06 6.44 -0.86
N ARG A 28 -1.14 5.18 -0.45
CA ARG A 28 -0.30 4.62 0.62
C ARG A 28 1.03 4.16 0.01
N LYS A 29 2.02 5.05 0.04
CA LYS A 29 3.41 4.70 -0.23
C LYS A 29 4.12 4.27 1.05
N GLU A 30 4.70 3.08 1.01
CA GLU A 30 5.51 2.50 2.11
C GLU A 30 6.94 2.20 1.67
N ILE A 31 7.27 2.37 0.39
CA ILE A 31 8.58 2.02 -0.17
C ILE A 31 9.50 3.23 -0.14
N GLN A 32 10.59 3.10 0.60
CA GLN A 32 11.75 3.97 0.49
C GLN A 32 12.64 3.46 -0.65
N ASP A 33 13.03 4.34 -1.57
CA ASP A 33 13.99 3.95 -2.60
C ASP A 33 15.37 3.79 -1.95
N TYR A 34 15.83 2.55 -1.85
CA TYR A 34 17.14 2.20 -1.30
C TYR A 34 18.24 2.09 -2.36
N ASN A 35 17.90 2.19 -3.66
CA ASN A 35 18.85 2.04 -4.78
C ASN A 35 19.31 3.39 -5.36
N SER A 36 18.77 4.50 -4.87
CA SER A 36 19.20 5.84 -5.26
C SER A 36 20.30 6.35 -4.33
N ALA A 37 21.37 6.91 -4.92
CA ALA A 37 22.48 7.57 -4.20
C ALA A 37 22.02 8.70 -3.25
N SER A 38 20.77 9.14 -3.40
CA SER A 38 20.02 9.91 -2.42
C SER A 38 18.71 9.16 -2.11
N PRO A 39 18.59 8.47 -0.96
CA PRO A 39 17.37 7.75 -0.62
C PRO A 39 16.23 8.77 -0.47
N THR A 40 15.34 8.82 -1.45
CA THR A 40 14.17 9.70 -1.40
C THR A 40 13.10 8.99 -0.61
N THR A 41 12.85 9.45 0.63
CA THR A 41 11.71 9.02 1.43
C THR A 41 10.43 9.34 0.67
N GLN A 42 9.75 8.32 0.15
CA GLN A 42 8.43 8.51 -0.46
C GLN A 42 7.39 8.58 0.65
N TYR A 43 6.70 9.73 0.73
CA TYR A 43 5.59 9.92 1.66
C TYR A 43 4.28 9.47 1.01
N SER A 44 3.38 8.89 1.81
CA SER A 44 2.00 8.69 1.39
C SER A 44 1.36 10.05 1.07
N THR A 45 0.66 10.15 -0.05
CA THR A 45 0.08 11.41 -0.53
C THR A 45 -1.44 11.39 -0.39
N ILE A 46 -2.01 12.53 0.00
CA ILE A 46 -3.45 12.78 -0.06
C ILE A 46 -3.67 13.78 -1.18
N THR A 47 -4.46 13.40 -2.17
CA THR A 47 -4.86 14.28 -3.27
C THR A 47 -6.34 14.56 -3.14
N VAL A 48 -6.70 15.84 -3.15
CA VAL A 48 -8.08 16.28 -3.02
C VAL A 48 -8.68 16.64 -4.37
N TRP A 49 -10.00 16.46 -4.49
CA TRP A 49 -10.76 16.89 -5.65
C TRP A 49 -12.15 17.38 -5.25
N PRO A 50 -12.67 18.48 -5.84
CA PRO A 50 -12.01 19.50 -6.68
C PRO A 50 -10.78 20.15 -6.04
N VAL A 51 -9.96 20.82 -6.85
CA VAL A 51 -8.76 21.54 -6.35
C VAL A 51 -9.22 22.74 -5.52
N PRO A 52 -8.72 22.95 -4.29
CA PRO A 52 -9.11 24.09 -3.49
C PRO A 52 -8.70 25.40 -4.18
N ASP A 53 -9.59 26.39 -4.17
CA ASP A 53 -9.30 27.74 -4.64
C ASP A 53 -8.45 28.51 -3.62
N GLU A 54 -7.86 29.65 -4.03
CA GLU A 54 -7.06 30.47 -3.11
C GLU A 54 -7.91 31.25 -2.09
N THR A 55 -9.21 31.42 -2.40
CA THR A 55 -10.20 32.22 -1.64
C THR A 55 -10.47 31.66 -0.24
N LEU A 56 -10.61 30.34 -0.11
CA LEU A 56 -10.92 29.69 1.18
C LEU A 56 -9.80 28.72 1.59
N LYS A 57 -9.39 28.78 2.85
CA LYS A 57 -8.38 27.85 3.40
C LYS A 57 -9.06 26.62 3.97
N TYR A 58 -8.70 25.44 3.47
CA TYR A 58 -9.21 24.15 3.93
C TYR A 58 -8.15 23.40 4.74
N GLN A 59 -8.55 22.73 5.82
CA GLN A 59 -7.68 21.91 6.65
C GLN A 59 -8.15 20.45 6.65
N ILE A 60 -7.20 19.52 6.57
CA ILE A 60 -7.45 18.08 6.69
C ILE A 60 -6.79 17.61 7.97
N HIS A 61 -7.61 17.18 8.93
CA HIS A 61 -7.13 16.49 10.12
C HIS A 61 -7.20 14.99 9.85
N TYR A 62 -6.08 14.31 10.01
CA TYR A 62 -6.01 12.86 9.90
C TYR A 62 -5.22 12.29 11.08
N TRP A 63 -5.66 11.13 11.55
CA TRP A 63 -4.93 10.34 12.53
C TRP A 63 -4.35 9.13 11.82
N ARG A 64 -3.06 8.86 12.06
CA ARG A 64 -2.41 7.63 11.61
C ARG A 64 -1.69 6.97 12.76
N ILE A 65 -1.70 5.65 12.77
CA ILE A 65 -0.79 4.87 13.60
C ILE A 65 0.48 4.69 12.78
N LYS A 66 1.63 5.08 13.36
CA LYS A 66 2.95 4.85 12.77
C LYS A 66 3.68 3.85 13.66
N LYS A 67 4.31 2.83 13.07
CA LYS A 67 5.24 1.96 13.81
C LYS A 67 6.45 2.75 14.30
N ILE A 68 7.03 2.30 15.40
CA ILE A 68 8.32 2.79 15.89
C ILE A 68 9.36 2.56 14.80
N GLN A 69 10.12 3.60 14.46
CA GLN A 69 11.18 3.48 13.48
C GLN A 69 12.30 2.59 14.04
N PRO A 70 12.86 1.68 13.24
CA PRO A 70 13.99 0.89 13.68
C PRO A 70 15.15 1.82 14.05
N THR A 71 15.69 1.66 15.26
CA THR A 71 16.87 2.39 15.73
C THR A 71 18.13 1.74 15.14
N GLY A 72 18.68 2.34 14.08
CA GLY A 72 19.96 1.91 13.48
C GLY A 72 20.26 2.67 12.20
N ASN A 73 21.34 3.47 12.20
CA ASN A 73 21.81 4.16 11.00
C ASN A 73 22.84 3.28 10.29
N SER A 74 22.41 2.40 9.38
CA SER A 74 23.30 1.75 8.40
C SER A 74 22.50 1.12 7.26
N ALA A 75 22.85 1.56 6.05
CA ALA A 75 22.25 1.27 4.75
C ALA A 75 22.44 -0.19 4.26
N GLY A 76 22.21 -1.20 5.11
CA GLY A 76 22.46 -2.61 4.76
C GLY A 76 21.43 -3.63 5.23
N SER A 77 20.48 -3.26 6.10
CA SER A 77 19.58 -4.25 6.74
C SER A 77 18.10 -4.06 6.47
N ASN A 78 17.72 -3.05 5.68
CA ASN A 78 16.33 -2.81 5.34
C ASN A 78 16.07 -3.40 3.95
N ILE A 79 15.43 -4.57 3.93
CA ILE A 79 14.89 -5.12 2.68
C ILE A 79 13.85 -4.14 2.15
N ALA A 80 13.89 -3.88 0.83
CA ALA A 80 12.94 -3.02 0.12
C ALA A 80 11.57 -3.71 -0.06
N VAL A 81 10.93 -4.07 1.05
CA VAL A 81 9.62 -4.74 1.08
C VAL A 81 8.76 -4.05 2.12
N PRO A 82 7.46 -3.81 1.85
CA PRO A 82 6.54 -3.29 2.85
C PRO A 82 6.53 -4.19 4.09
N ASP A 83 6.46 -3.60 5.29
CA ASP A 83 6.65 -4.32 6.55
C ASP A 83 5.69 -5.50 6.71
N ARG A 84 4.48 -5.37 6.14
CA ARG A 84 3.44 -6.41 6.12
C ARG A 84 3.86 -7.72 5.45
N PHE A 85 4.77 -7.67 4.48
CA PHE A 85 5.24 -8.85 3.76
C PHE A 85 6.50 -9.47 4.38
N VAL A 86 7.09 -8.85 5.41
CA VAL A 86 8.28 -9.40 6.10
C VAL A 86 7.99 -10.79 6.73
N PRO A 87 6.86 -11.02 7.43
CA PRO A 87 6.54 -12.34 7.95
C PRO A 87 6.34 -13.40 6.86
N ALA A 88 5.70 -13.03 5.75
CA ALA A 88 5.51 -13.91 4.59
C ALA A 88 6.85 -14.32 3.96
N LEU A 89 7.81 -13.38 3.88
CA LEU A 89 9.15 -13.63 3.36
C LEU A 89 9.93 -14.60 4.25
N VAL A 90 9.86 -14.43 5.58
CA VAL A 90 10.51 -15.33 6.54
C VAL A 90 9.88 -16.73 6.50
N ALA A 91 8.56 -16.83 6.47
CA ALA A 91 7.85 -18.12 6.37
C ALA A 91 8.16 -18.84 5.05
N GLY A 92 8.17 -18.12 3.93
CA GLY A 92 8.55 -18.66 2.62
C GLY A 92 10.00 -19.18 2.60
N LEU A 93 10.94 -18.45 3.21
CA LEU A 93 12.33 -18.91 3.36
C LEU A 93 12.40 -20.18 4.23
N ALA A 94 11.70 -20.23 5.35
CA ALA A 94 11.66 -21.39 6.23
C ALA A 94 11.13 -22.63 5.51
N TYR A 95 10.07 -22.47 4.70
CA TYR A 95 9.55 -23.53 3.84
C TYR A 95 10.59 -24.03 2.83
N GLN A 96 11.29 -23.12 2.13
CA GLN A 96 12.33 -23.47 1.16
C GLN A 96 13.56 -24.15 1.78
N ILE A 97 13.88 -23.84 3.05
CA ILE A 97 14.93 -24.53 3.78
C ILE A 97 14.45 -25.92 4.20
N ALA A 98 13.19 -26.05 4.64
CA ALA A 98 12.63 -27.32 5.09
C ALA A 98 12.51 -28.34 3.94
N THR A 99 12.20 -27.92 2.72
CA THR A 99 12.15 -28.83 1.54
C THR A 99 13.52 -29.40 1.18
N LYS A 100 14.61 -28.72 1.55
CA LYS A 100 15.99 -29.14 1.29
C LYS A 100 16.59 -30.00 2.41
N ARG A 101 15.94 -30.10 3.57
CA ARG A 101 16.43 -30.85 4.73
C ARG A 101 15.57 -32.09 5.01
N PRO A 102 16.13 -33.31 4.94
CA PRO A 102 15.35 -34.53 5.17
C PRO A 102 14.81 -34.64 6.61
N GLU A 103 15.46 -34.02 7.58
CA GLU A 103 15.03 -33.97 8.98
C GLU A 103 13.74 -33.16 9.21
N ALA A 104 13.38 -32.29 8.26
CA ALA A 104 12.28 -31.33 8.41
C ALA A 104 11.01 -31.73 7.65
N ILE A 105 10.97 -32.90 7.01
CA ILE A 105 9.86 -33.34 6.12
C ILE A 105 8.50 -33.27 6.82
N GLN A 106 8.43 -33.67 8.10
CA GLN A 106 7.18 -33.62 8.88
C GLN A 106 6.64 -32.20 9.06
N ARG A 107 7.50 -31.17 9.00
CA ARG A 107 7.13 -29.75 9.20
C ARG A 107 6.78 -29.03 7.90
N VAL A 108 7.09 -29.61 6.74
CA VAL A 108 6.88 -28.96 5.42
C VAL A 108 5.40 -28.63 5.17
N GLY A 109 4.49 -29.54 5.53
CA GLY A 109 3.04 -29.31 5.37
C GLY A 109 2.53 -28.13 6.23
N MET A 110 2.93 -28.10 7.50
CA MET A 110 2.59 -27.02 8.43
C MET A 110 3.15 -25.67 7.97
N LEU A 111 4.42 -25.62 7.55
CA LEU A 111 5.07 -24.39 7.11
C LEU A 111 4.44 -23.81 5.84
N LYS A 112 3.96 -24.67 4.93
CA LYS A 112 3.22 -24.23 3.75
C LYS A 112 1.90 -23.57 4.14
N GLN A 113 1.13 -24.21 4.99
CA GLN A 113 -0.16 -23.66 5.46
C GLN A 113 0.03 -22.31 6.15
N GLN A 114 1.04 -22.20 7.01
CA GLN A 114 1.38 -20.95 7.68
C GLN A 114 1.79 -19.84 6.70
N TYR A 115 2.56 -20.17 5.66
CA TYR A 115 2.94 -19.22 4.62
C TYR A 115 1.71 -18.72 3.86
N ASP A 116 0.84 -19.63 3.41
CA ASP A 116 -0.35 -19.27 2.62
C ASP A 116 -1.29 -18.36 3.41
N GLU A 117 -1.48 -18.62 4.71
CA GLU A 117 -2.30 -17.80 5.61
C GLU A 117 -1.73 -16.38 5.79
N ILE A 118 -0.44 -16.27 6.14
CA ILE A 118 0.23 -14.96 6.33
C ILE A 118 0.24 -14.16 5.03
N PHE A 119 0.45 -14.82 3.90
CA PHE A 119 0.43 -14.15 2.60
C PHE A 119 -0.96 -13.63 2.25
N MET A 120 -2.02 -14.42 2.49
CA MET A 120 -3.39 -13.99 2.28
C MET A 120 -3.75 -12.80 3.17
N GLU A 121 -3.38 -12.81 4.46
CA GLU A 121 -3.62 -11.69 5.38
C GLU A 121 -2.92 -10.40 4.89
N ALA A 122 -1.64 -10.50 4.51
CA ALA A 122 -0.86 -9.37 4.02
C ALA A 122 -1.39 -8.82 2.68
N ALA A 123 -1.91 -9.68 1.81
CA ALA A 123 -2.51 -9.30 0.53
C ALA A 123 -3.90 -8.69 0.71
N ASP A 124 -4.70 -9.21 1.64
CA ASP A 124 -6.06 -8.74 1.90
C ASP A 124 -6.11 -7.34 2.49
N GLU A 125 -5.09 -6.91 3.23
CA GLU A 125 -4.99 -5.55 3.75
C GLU A 125 -4.86 -4.49 2.63
N ASP A 126 -4.30 -4.86 1.48
CA ASP A 126 -4.14 -3.97 0.33
C ASP A 126 -5.47 -3.73 -0.42
N ARG A 127 -6.50 -4.55 -0.15
CA ARG A 127 -7.80 -4.39 -0.80
C ARG A 127 -8.42 -3.05 -0.40
N VAL A 128 -8.68 -2.23 -1.42
CA VAL A 128 -9.31 -0.91 -1.24
C VAL A 128 -10.79 -1.07 -0.87
N LYS A 129 -11.11 -0.85 0.41
CA LYS A 129 -12.48 -0.70 0.91
C LYS A 129 -13.04 0.68 0.54
N THR A 130 -13.30 0.92 -0.74
CA THR A 130 -14.06 2.10 -1.18
C THR A 130 -15.30 1.69 -1.97
N SER A 131 -16.29 2.58 -2.00
CA SER A 131 -17.48 2.38 -2.82
C SER A 131 -17.10 2.47 -4.30
N ALA A 132 -17.09 1.32 -4.99
CA ALA A 132 -16.92 1.27 -6.44
C ALA A 132 -18.28 1.45 -7.13
N ARG A 133 -18.35 2.36 -8.11
CA ARG A 133 -19.51 2.50 -9.00
C ARG A 133 -19.12 2.01 -10.38
N PHE A 134 -19.63 0.85 -10.77
CA PHE A 134 -19.46 0.33 -12.13
C PHE A 134 -20.52 0.97 -13.02
N VAL A 135 -20.08 1.63 -14.10
CA VAL A 135 -20.98 2.17 -15.13
C VAL A 135 -20.66 1.42 -16.43
N PRO A 136 -21.61 0.68 -17.01
CA PRO A 136 -21.38 0.04 -18.31
C PRO A 136 -21.23 1.12 -19.39
N SER A 137 -20.11 1.10 -20.12
CA SER A 137 -19.92 1.93 -21.31
C SER A 137 -20.42 1.18 -22.53
N MET A 138 -21.55 1.59 -23.09
CA MET A 138 -21.98 1.16 -24.42
C MET A 138 -21.34 2.11 -25.44
N THR A 139 -20.17 1.74 -25.96
CA THR A 139 -19.68 2.35 -27.20
C THR A 139 -20.52 1.76 -28.33
N ASN A 140 -21.59 2.46 -28.70
CA ASN A 140 -22.31 2.15 -29.93
C ASN A 140 -21.36 2.43 -31.11
N TYR A 141 -21.22 1.42 -31.99
CA TYR A 141 -20.64 1.57 -33.32
C TYR A 141 -21.53 2.47 -34.20
#